data_AF-A0A7K6DUZ6-F1
#
_entry.id   AF-A0A7K6DUZ6-F1
#
_cell.length_a   1.000
_cell.length_b   1.000
_cell.length_c   1.000
_cell.angle_alpha   90.00
_cell.angle_beta   90.00
_cell.angle_gamma   90.00
#
_symmetry.space_group_name_H-M   'P 1'
#
loop_
_entity.id
_entity.type
_entity.pdbx_description
1 polymer ?
#
loop_
_entity_poly.entity_id
_entity_poly.type
_entity_poly.pdbx_seq_one_letter_code
_entity_poly.pdbx_strand_id
1 'polypeptide(L)'
;INVRVVTMDAELEFAIQPNTTGKQLFDQVVKTIGLREVWYFGLQYVDNKGFQTWLKLDKKVSAQEIRKENPLQFRFRAKFFPEDVSEELIQDITQKLFFLQVKEGILSDEIYCPPETAVLLGSYAVQAKFGDYNKEVHKPGYLNSERLIPQRVMDQHKLSREQWEERIQVWHAEHSGMLKENAMLEYLKIAQDLEMYGINYFEIKNKKGTDLWLGVDALGLNIYEKDDKLTPKIGFPWSEIRNISFNDKKFVIKPIDKKAPDFVFYAPRLRINKRILQLCMGNHELYMRRRKPDTIEVQQMKAQAREEKHQKQLERKQLEDEKRRRETIEREKEQMLREKEELLVRLQEYEVKTQKAEKELSDQIQRAIQLEEERKRAQEEAERLEADRLAALQAKEELERQTMDQIKSQEQLATELAEYTAKIALLEEARKRKESEVEEWQIRAREAQEDLVKTKEELHLVMTAPPPPPPPVYEPVNYHVHDNLQDEGSEYSAYSAEFSSEGIRNDRNEEKRITEAEKNARVQSQLRALTDELAQARREEKRTQNDIIHSENVRQGRDKYKTLRQIRQGNTKQRIDEFEAM
;
A
#
# COMPACT_ATOMS: atom_id res chain seq x y z
N ILE A 1 -4.36 -43.46 -24.58
CA ILE A 1 -3.28 -42.69 -25.24
C ILE A 1 -3.00 -41.51 -24.34
N ASN A 2 -1.77 -41.37 -23.84
CA ASN A 2 -1.46 -40.29 -22.90
C ASN A 2 -1.21 -39.00 -23.69
N VAL A 3 -1.73 -37.88 -23.20
CA VAL A 3 -1.55 -36.54 -23.79
C VAL A 3 -1.07 -35.58 -22.71
N ARG A 4 -0.19 -34.66 -23.10
CA ARG A 4 0.17 -33.48 -22.31
C ARG A 4 -0.27 -32.23 -23.08
N VAL A 5 -0.98 -31.35 -22.42
CA VAL A 5 -1.40 -30.05 -22.96
C VAL A 5 -0.77 -28.95 -22.10
N VAL A 6 0.12 -28.17 -22.69
CA VAL A 6 0.78 -27.04 -22.03
C VAL A 6 0.05 -25.74 -22.43
N THR A 7 -0.44 -24.98 -21.46
CA THR A 7 -1.07 -23.65 -21.69
C THR A 7 0.03 -22.56 -21.71
N MET A 8 -0.27 -21.36 -21.19
CA MET A 8 0.78 -20.39 -20.83
C MET A 8 1.23 -20.50 -19.36
N ASP A 9 0.46 -21.21 -18.54
CA ASP A 9 0.49 -21.12 -17.07
C ASP A 9 0.26 -22.45 -16.32
N ALA A 10 -0.04 -23.54 -17.05
CA ALA A 10 -0.29 -24.87 -16.52
C ALA A 10 0.14 -25.97 -17.51
N GLU A 11 0.43 -27.16 -16.99
CA GLU A 11 0.51 -28.40 -17.77
C GLU A 11 -0.61 -29.35 -17.32
N LEU A 12 -1.34 -29.90 -18.29
CA LEU A 12 -2.42 -30.88 -18.07
C LEU A 12 -2.01 -32.22 -18.67
N GLU A 13 -1.92 -33.28 -17.86
CA GLU A 13 -1.72 -34.65 -18.33
C GLU A 13 -2.96 -35.51 -18.09
N PHE A 14 -3.38 -36.25 -19.11
CA PHE A 14 -4.49 -37.20 -19.00
C PHE A 14 -4.45 -38.25 -20.12
N ALA A 15 -5.29 -39.28 -20.02
CA ALA A 15 -5.43 -40.33 -21.02
C ALA A 15 -6.70 -40.13 -21.88
N ILE A 16 -6.54 -40.10 -23.21
CA ILE A 16 -7.65 -40.14 -24.17
C ILE A 16 -7.82 -41.53 -24.80
N GLN A 17 -9.03 -41.81 -25.29
CA GLN A 17 -9.35 -43.03 -26.01
C GLN A 17 -8.88 -42.95 -27.48
N PRO A 18 -8.63 -44.07 -28.19
CA PRO A 18 -8.17 -44.04 -29.59
C PRO A 18 -9.16 -43.44 -30.59
N ASN A 19 -10.44 -43.35 -30.21
CA ASN A 19 -11.54 -42.75 -30.98
C ASN A 19 -11.75 -41.25 -30.71
N THR A 20 -11.12 -40.67 -29.68
CA THR A 20 -11.34 -39.29 -29.22
C THR A 20 -11.09 -38.27 -30.34
N THR A 21 -12.04 -37.35 -30.54
CA THR A 21 -11.95 -36.26 -31.53
C THR A 21 -11.11 -35.10 -31.03
N GLY A 22 -10.61 -34.28 -31.95
CA GLY A 22 -9.91 -33.04 -31.59
C GLY A 22 -10.81 -32.10 -30.78
N LYS A 23 -12.12 -32.08 -31.05
CA LYS A 23 -13.09 -31.33 -30.23
C LYS A 23 -13.17 -31.89 -28.81
N GLN A 24 -13.31 -33.21 -28.63
CA GLN A 24 -13.38 -33.80 -27.28
C GLN A 24 -12.11 -33.50 -26.44
N LEU A 25 -10.93 -33.56 -27.06
CA LEU A 25 -9.67 -33.17 -26.40
C LEU A 25 -9.65 -31.67 -26.07
N PHE A 26 -10.09 -30.81 -26.98
CA PHE A 26 -10.15 -29.36 -26.77
C PHE A 26 -11.19 -28.95 -25.70
N ASP A 27 -12.41 -29.47 -25.80
CA ASP A 27 -13.51 -29.28 -24.84
C ASP A 27 -13.09 -29.70 -23.42
N GLN A 28 -12.32 -30.78 -23.29
CA GLN A 28 -11.76 -31.22 -22.01
C GLN A 28 -10.78 -30.18 -21.44
N VAL A 29 -9.84 -29.68 -22.26
CA VAL A 29 -8.85 -28.66 -21.85
C VAL A 29 -9.55 -27.38 -21.39
N VAL A 30 -10.45 -26.82 -22.20
CA VAL A 30 -11.09 -25.52 -21.88
C VAL A 30 -11.99 -25.61 -20.66
N LYS A 31 -12.67 -26.75 -20.43
CA LYS A 31 -13.44 -26.99 -19.20
C LYS A 31 -12.54 -27.11 -17.97
N THR A 32 -11.38 -27.75 -18.06
CA THR A 32 -10.42 -27.85 -16.94
C THR A 32 -9.85 -26.49 -16.52
N ILE A 33 -9.77 -25.51 -17.44
CA ILE A 33 -9.29 -24.15 -17.13
C ILE A 33 -10.40 -23.08 -16.99
N GLY A 34 -11.67 -23.46 -17.08
CA GLY A 34 -12.81 -22.53 -16.94
C GLY A 34 -13.03 -21.53 -18.10
N LEU A 35 -12.52 -21.83 -19.30
CA LEU A 35 -12.55 -20.92 -20.44
C LEU A 35 -13.75 -21.18 -21.37
N ARG A 36 -14.60 -20.15 -21.55
CA ARG A 36 -15.77 -20.12 -22.45
C ARG A 36 -15.48 -19.40 -23.77
N GLU A 37 -14.51 -18.48 -23.83
CA GLU A 37 -14.11 -17.74 -25.04
C GLU A 37 -13.29 -18.58 -26.04
N VAL A 38 -13.77 -19.79 -26.32
CA VAL A 38 -13.08 -20.87 -27.05
C VAL A 38 -12.65 -20.48 -28.46
N TRP A 39 -13.35 -19.53 -29.07
CA TRP A 39 -13.20 -19.14 -30.48
C TRP A 39 -11.85 -18.50 -30.82
N TYR A 40 -11.09 -18.01 -29.83
CA TYR A 40 -9.72 -17.53 -30.05
C TYR A 40 -8.67 -18.65 -30.12
N PHE A 41 -8.93 -19.80 -29.49
CA PHE A 41 -7.88 -20.75 -29.13
C PHE A 41 -7.79 -21.98 -30.04
N GLY A 42 -6.70 -22.72 -29.89
CA GLY A 42 -6.52 -24.03 -30.49
C GLY A 42 -5.41 -24.83 -29.82
N LEU A 43 -5.30 -26.10 -30.20
CA LEU A 43 -4.19 -26.97 -29.81
C LEU A 43 -3.19 -27.06 -30.97
N GLN A 44 -1.97 -26.58 -30.75
CA GLN A 44 -0.85 -26.83 -31.65
C GLN A 44 -0.17 -28.16 -31.29
N TYR A 45 0.36 -28.86 -32.28
CA TYR A 45 1.20 -30.04 -32.13
C TYR A 45 2.31 -30.05 -33.18
N VAL A 46 3.31 -30.92 -33.04
CA VAL A 46 4.33 -31.17 -34.07
C VAL A 46 3.95 -32.44 -34.83
N ASP A 47 3.86 -32.37 -36.16
CA ASP A 47 3.58 -33.55 -37.00
C ASP A 47 4.79 -34.51 -37.09
N ASN A 48 4.58 -35.72 -37.61
CA ASN A 48 5.65 -36.71 -37.83
C ASN A 48 6.76 -36.26 -38.81
N LYS A 49 6.62 -35.07 -39.42
CA LYS A 49 7.58 -34.47 -40.36
C LYS A 49 8.26 -33.23 -39.76
N GLY A 50 8.02 -32.91 -38.48
CA GLY A 50 8.64 -31.82 -37.74
C GLY A 50 7.95 -30.47 -37.84
N PHE A 51 6.72 -30.39 -38.37
CA PHE A 51 6.03 -29.12 -38.61
C PHE A 51 4.93 -28.84 -37.59
N GLN A 52 4.96 -27.63 -37.03
CA GLN A 52 3.91 -27.10 -36.17
C GLN A 52 2.58 -27.02 -36.94
N THR A 53 1.56 -27.70 -36.42
CA THR A 53 0.25 -27.85 -37.04
C THR A 53 -0.84 -27.65 -35.98
N TRP A 54 -1.99 -27.07 -36.38
CA TRP A 54 -3.16 -26.95 -35.50
C TRP A 54 -4.03 -28.21 -35.59
N LEU A 55 -4.43 -28.73 -34.43
CA LEU A 55 -5.36 -29.85 -34.30
C LEU A 55 -6.72 -29.49 -34.90
N LYS A 56 -7.27 -30.39 -35.70
CA LYS A 56 -8.59 -30.24 -36.31
C LYS A 56 -9.65 -30.86 -35.39
N LEU A 57 -10.66 -30.08 -35.04
CA LEU A 57 -11.66 -30.48 -34.06
C LEU A 57 -12.59 -31.60 -34.60
N ASP A 58 -12.82 -31.63 -35.91
CA ASP A 58 -13.67 -32.59 -36.62
C ASP A 58 -13.05 -33.99 -36.78
N LYS A 59 -11.76 -34.19 -36.44
CA LYS A 59 -11.05 -35.46 -36.69
C LYS A 59 -10.55 -36.11 -35.42
N LYS A 60 -10.49 -37.45 -35.42
CA LYS A 60 -9.85 -38.25 -34.35
C LYS A 60 -8.41 -37.80 -34.14
N VAL A 61 -7.99 -37.59 -32.89
CA VAL A 61 -6.63 -37.13 -32.54
C VAL A 61 -5.57 -38.09 -33.11
N SER A 62 -5.84 -39.39 -32.98
CA SER A 62 -5.03 -40.50 -33.53
C SER A 62 -4.83 -40.49 -35.05
N ALA A 63 -5.65 -39.74 -35.81
CA ALA A 63 -5.65 -39.73 -37.28
C ALA A 63 -4.97 -38.49 -37.90
N GLN A 64 -4.29 -37.64 -37.12
CA GLN A 64 -3.77 -36.34 -37.58
C GLN A 64 -2.24 -36.28 -37.76
N GLU A 65 -1.59 -37.42 -38.00
CA GLU A 65 -0.13 -37.53 -38.20
C GLU A 65 0.72 -36.86 -37.10
N ILE A 66 0.24 -36.86 -35.85
CA ILE A 66 0.95 -36.32 -34.67
C ILE A 66 2.25 -37.11 -34.43
N ARG A 67 3.35 -36.42 -34.08
CA ARG A 67 4.63 -37.04 -33.73
C ARG A 67 4.44 -38.08 -32.61
N LYS A 68 4.92 -39.30 -32.83
CA LYS A 68 4.73 -40.43 -31.92
C LYS A 68 5.61 -40.30 -30.66
N GLU A 69 5.08 -39.60 -29.67
CA GLU A 69 5.65 -39.42 -28.33
C GLU A 69 4.73 -39.98 -27.25
N ASN A 70 5.24 -40.18 -26.04
CA ASN A 70 4.45 -40.62 -24.88
C ASN A 70 4.84 -39.78 -23.65
N PRO A 71 3.98 -38.85 -23.19
CA PRO A 71 2.68 -38.47 -23.77
C PRO A 71 2.82 -37.72 -25.11
N LEU A 72 1.74 -37.69 -25.90
CA LEU A 72 1.63 -36.81 -27.06
C LEU A 72 1.62 -35.34 -26.63
N GLN A 73 2.47 -34.51 -27.24
CA GLN A 73 2.66 -33.12 -26.86
C GLN A 73 1.74 -32.16 -27.63
N PHE A 74 0.99 -31.35 -26.87
CA PHE A 74 0.17 -30.25 -27.38
C PHE A 74 0.47 -28.94 -26.65
N ARG A 75 0.31 -27.82 -27.35
CA ARG A 75 0.31 -26.47 -26.77
C ARG A 75 -1.04 -25.82 -26.98
N PHE A 76 -1.70 -25.41 -25.91
CA PHE A 76 -2.87 -24.55 -25.96
C PHE A 76 -2.38 -23.10 -26.15
N ARG A 77 -2.81 -22.47 -27.26
CA ARG A 77 -2.39 -21.13 -27.68
C ARG A 77 -3.55 -20.42 -28.38
N ALA A 78 -3.61 -19.10 -28.27
CA ALA A 78 -4.46 -18.26 -29.11
C ALA A 78 -4.01 -18.40 -30.58
N LYS A 79 -4.97 -18.75 -31.43
CA LYS A 79 -4.85 -18.91 -32.89
C LYS A 79 -5.34 -17.67 -33.63
N PHE A 80 -6.36 -17.03 -33.08
CA PHE A 80 -6.97 -15.80 -33.57
C PHE A 80 -6.88 -14.73 -32.47
N PHE A 81 -6.82 -13.47 -32.87
CA PHE A 81 -6.73 -12.33 -31.96
C PHE A 81 -8.03 -11.51 -32.00
N PRO A 82 -8.36 -10.77 -30.93
CA PRO A 82 -9.41 -9.76 -30.98
C PRO A 82 -9.09 -8.68 -32.02
N GLU A 83 -10.11 -7.93 -32.47
CA GLU A 83 -9.88 -6.62 -33.08
C GLU A 83 -9.46 -5.63 -31.97
N ASP A 84 -10.26 -5.40 -30.93
CA ASP A 84 -9.84 -4.56 -29.76
C ASP A 84 -9.95 -5.30 -28.42
N VAL A 85 -8.81 -5.44 -27.73
CA VAL A 85 -8.70 -6.23 -26.48
C VAL A 85 -9.61 -5.72 -25.35
N SER A 86 -9.94 -4.42 -25.32
CA SER A 86 -10.79 -3.85 -24.25
C SER A 86 -12.28 -4.21 -24.38
N GLU A 87 -12.74 -4.47 -25.61
CA GLU A 87 -14.16 -4.72 -25.90
C GLU A 87 -14.49 -6.22 -26.06
N GLU A 88 -13.46 -7.03 -26.35
CA GLU A 88 -13.60 -8.42 -26.78
C GLU A 88 -13.12 -9.50 -25.81
N LEU A 89 -12.24 -9.19 -24.84
CA LEU A 89 -11.70 -10.19 -23.91
C LEU A 89 -12.47 -10.15 -22.59
N ILE A 90 -13.36 -11.11 -22.39
CA ILE A 90 -14.41 -11.04 -21.36
C ILE A 90 -13.93 -11.60 -20.01
N GLN A 91 -13.29 -12.77 -20.01
CA GLN A 91 -12.87 -13.48 -18.80
C GLN A 91 -11.42 -13.20 -18.41
N ASP A 92 -11.15 -13.14 -17.10
CA ASP A 92 -9.80 -12.99 -16.55
C ASP A 92 -8.83 -14.08 -17.04
N ILE A 93 -9.28 -15.34 -17.20
CA ILE A 93 -8.46 -16.43 -17.75
C ILE A 93 -8.06 -16.19 -19.21
N THR A 94 -8.98 -15.67 -20.03
CA THR A 94 -8.71 -15.32 -21.43
C THR A 94 -7.71 -14.18 -21.51
N GLN A 95 -7.92 -13.11 -20.74
CA GLN A 95 -7.00 -11.98 -20.66
C GLN A 95 -5.60 -12.44 -20.21
N LYS A 96 -5.51 -13.29 -19.18
CA LYS A 96 -4.25 -13.88 -18.68
C LYS A 96 -3.52 -14.68 -19.75
N LEU A 97 -4.21 -15.57 -20.49
CA LEU A 97 -3.58 -16.38 -21.53
C LEU A 97 -3.11 -15.53 -22.72
N PHE A 98 -3.89 -14.52 -23.15
CA PHE A 98 -3.45 -13.56 -24.16
C PHE A 98 -2.24 -12.75 -23.68
N PHE A 99 -2.28 -12.18 -22.47
CA PHE A 99 -1.18 -11.43 -21.87
C PHE A 99 0.11 -12.24 -21.85
N LEU A 100 0.06 -13.48 -21.35
CA LEU A 100 1.24 -14.33 -21.27
C LEU A 100 1.78 -14.71 -22.66
N GLN A 101 0.91 -15.02 -23.64
CA GLN A 101 1.34 -15.36 -25.00
C GLN A 101 1.94 -14.16 -25.75
N VAL A 102 1.34 -12.98 -25.62
CA VAL A 102 1.86 -11.74 -26.23
C VAL A 102 3.18 -11.34 -25.56
N LYS A 103 3.29 -11.51 -24.24
CA LYS A 103 4.54 -11.31 -23.50
C LYS A 103 5.62 -12.34 -23.90
N GLU A 104 5.27 -13.60 -24.16
CA GLU A 104 6.20 -14.59 -24.74
C GLU A 104 6.74 -14.10 -26.10
N GLY A 105 5.85 -13.69 -27.02
CA GLY A 105 6.20 -13.21 -28.36
C GLY A 105 7.01 -11.90 -28.40
N ILE A 106 6.74 -10.97 -27.48
CA ILE A 106 7.54 -9.73 -27.36
C ILE A 106 8.92 -10.03 -26.79
N LEU A 107 9.00 -10.80 -25.69
CA LEU A 107 10.28 -11.11 -25.06
C LEU A 107 11.20 -11.97 -25.94
N SER A 108 10.64 -12.77 -26.85
CA SER A 108 11.38 -13.58 -27.83
C SER A 108 11.81 -12.83 -29.10
N ASP A 109 11.44 -11.55 -29.24
CA ASP A 109 11.56 -10.76 -30.48
C ASP A 109 10.80 -11.38 -31.70
N GLU A 110 9.77 -12.22 -31.48
CA GLU A 110 8.81 -12.63 -32.52
C GLU A 110 7.88 -11.45 -32.91
N ILE A 111 7.48 -10.66 -31.91
CA ILE A 111 6.77 -9.39 -32.07
C ILE A 111 7.79 -8.27 -31.80
N TYR A 112 8.11 -7.47 -32.82
CA TYR A 112 8.92 -6.27 -32.63
C TYR A 112 8.25 -5.32 -31.63
N CYS A 113 9.05 -4.81 -30.69
CA CYS A 113 8.64 -3.82 -29.71
C CYS A 113 9.77 -2.80 -29.51
N PRO A 114 9.51 -1.48 -29.64
CA PRO A 114 10.53 -0.46 -29.46
C PRO A 114 10.89 -0.31 -27.96
N PRO A 115 12.10 0.18 -27.64
CA PRO A 115 12.67 0.05 -26.30
C PRO A 115 11.86 0.76 -25.20
N GLU A 116 11.33 1.94 -25.46
CA GLU A 116 10.47 2.69 -24.52
C GLU A 116 9.16 1.94 -24.23
N THR A 117 8.54 1.35 -25.25
CA THR A 117 7.33 0.52 -25.06
C THR A 117 7.67 -0.77 -24.32
N ALA A 118 8.83 -1.38 -24.58
CA ALA A 118 9.27 -2.60 -23.90
C ALA A 118 9.46 -2.38 -22.39
N VAL A 119 10.00 -1.24 -21.94
CA VAL A 119 10.13 -0.91 -20.50
C VAL A 119 8.77 -0.68 -19.86
N LEU A 120 7.88 0.08 -20.53
CA LEU A 120 6.52 0.34 -20.02
C LEU A 120 5.73 -0.97 -19.87
N LEU A 121 5.73 -1.81 -20.91
CA LEU A 121 5.17 -3.17 -20.86
C LEU A 121 5.81 -4.03 -19.77
N GLY A 122 7.14 -3.94 -19.58
CA GLY A 122 7.86 -4.58 -18.48
C GLY A 122 7.28 -4.20 -17.11
N SER A 123 7.00 -2.92 -16.86
CA SER A 123 6.42 -2.45 -15.60
C SER A 123 4.99 -2.96 -15.35
N TYR A 124 4.14 -2.99 -16.38
CA TYR A 124 2.81 -3.62 -16.29
C TYR A 124 2.90 -5.13 -16.01
N ALA A 125 3.88 -5.83 -16.60
CA ALA A 125 4.09 -7.24 -16.33
C ALA A 125 4.60 -7.53 -14.90
N VAL A 126 5.34 -6.59 -14.29
CA VAL A 126 5.71 -6.66 -12.87
C VAL A 126 4.47 -6.44 -11.99
N GLN A 127 3.68 -5.38 -12.22
CA GLN A 127 2.43 -5.14 -11.49
C GLN A 127 1.46 -6.35 -11.57
N ALA A 128 1.30 -6.94 -12.76
CA ALA A 128 0.46 -8.12 -12.97
C ALA A 128 0.94 -9.36 -12.19
N LYS A 129 2.26 -9.51 -11.95
CA LYS A 129 2.83 -10.63 -11.20
C LYS A 129 2.83 -10.37 -9.70
N PHE A 130 3.46 -9.29 -9.26
CA PHE A 130 3.73 -9.00 -7.85
C PHE A 130 2.57 -8.28 -7.16
N GLY A 131 1.84 -7.40 -7.86
CA GLY A 131 0.91 -6.44 -7.26
C GLY A 131 1.64 -5.17 -6.80
N ASP A 132 0.92 -4.28 -6.09
CA ASP A 132 1.38 -2.94 -5.75
C ASP A 132 2.80 -2.89 -5.13
N TYR A 133 3.66 -1.99 -5.63
CA TYR A 133 5.05 -1.87 -5.17
C TYR A 133 5.17 -1.43 -3.70
N ASN A 134 5.69 -2.32 -2.84
CA ASN A 134 6.07 -2.00 -1.46
C ASN A 134 7.60 -2.05 -1.27
N LYS A 135 8.22 -0.91 -0.90
CA LYS A 135 9.66 -0.74 -0.57
C LYS A 135 10.15 -1.62 0.59
N GLU A 136 9.25 -2.09 1.45
CA GLU A 136 9.59 -3.00 2.55
C GLU A 136 9.81 -4.43 2.07
N VAL A 137 9.06 -4.88 1.06
CA VAL A 137 9.09 -6.23 0.50
C VAL A 137 10.02 -6.31 -0.73
N HIS A 138 9.87 -5.38 -1.66
CA HIS A 138 10.66 -5.29 -2.89
C HIS A 138 11.98 -4.58 -2.61
N LYS A 139 13.00 -5.37 -2.26
CA LYS A 139 14.40 -4.90 -2.14
C LYS A 139 15.09 -4.94 -3.51
N PRO A 140 16.15 -4.15 -3.74
CA PRO A 140 16.94 -4.22 -4.97
C PRO A 140 17.37 -5.65 -5.29
N GLY A 141 17.11 -6.10 -6.51
CA GLY A 141 17.34 -7.47 -6.97
C GLY A 141 16.09 -8.37 -6.97
N TYR A 142 14.91 -7.89 -6.54
CA TYR A 142 13.66 -8.65 -6.61
C TYR A 142 13.22 -9.02 -8.04
N LEU A 143 13.74 -8.33 -9.07
CA LEU A 143 13.49 -8.66 -10.48
C LEU A 143 14.59 -9.52 -11.12
N ASN A 144 15.61 -9.98 -10.38
CA ASN A 144 16.71 -10.79 -10.93
C ASN A 144 16.30 -12.20 -11.41
N SER A 145 15.13 -12.73 -11.02
CA SER A 145 14.57 -13.94 -11.63
C SER A 145 13.90 -13.69 -12.99
N GLU A 146 13.59 -12.43 -13.32
CA GLU A 146 12.66 -12.09 -14.39
C GLU A 146 13.35 -11.74 -15.72
N ARG A 147 12.65 -12.09 -16.81
CA ARG A 147 12.89 -11.58 -18.17
C ARG A 147 11.74 -10.63 -18.50
N LEU A 148 12.03 -9.33 -18.48
CA LEU A 148 11.03 -8.25 -18.56
C LEU A 148 11.10 -7.43 -19.84
N ILE A 149 12.25 -7.45 -20.53
CA ILE A 149 12.49 -6.78 -21.81
C ILE A 149 13.19 -7.72 -22.81
N PRO A 150 13.08 -7.49 -24.14
CA PRO A 150 13.74 -8.30 -25.15
C PRO A 150 15.27 -8.14 -25.11
N GLN A 151 16.02 -9.16 -25.54
CA GLN A 151 17.49 -9.13 -25.50
C GLN A 151 18.06 -8.00 -26.39
N ARG A 152 17.45 -7.77 -27.56
CA ARG A 152 17.77 -6.62 -28.44
C ARG A 152 17.70 -5.28 -27.72
N VAL A 153 16.72 -5.09 -26.82
CA VAL A 153 16.55 -3.84 -26.05
C VAL A 153 17.66 -3.69 -25.02
N MET A 154 18.04 -4.77 -24.33
CA MET A 154 19.19 -4.75 -23.41
C MET A 154 20.50 -4.46 -24.15
N ASP A 155 20.73 -5.16 -25.26
CA ASP A 155 21.97 -5.07 -26.02
C ASP A 155 22.23 -3.67 -26.59
N GLN A 156 21.17 -2.99 -27.08
CA GLN A 156 21.27 -1.66 -27.71
C GLN A 156 21.42 -0.48 -26.72
N HIS A 157 21.62 -0.72 -25.42
CA HIS A 157 21.87 0.33 -24.42
C HIS A 157 23.15 0.10 -23.59
N LYS A 158 23.61 1.16 -22.93
CA LYS A 158 24.77 1.18 -22.02
C LYS A 158 24.32 1.09 -20.54
N LEU A 159 23.37 0.19 -20.26
CA LEU A 159 22.77 -0.01 -18.92
C LEU A 159 23.15 -1.39 -18.35
N SER A 160 23.43 -1.46 -17.04
CA SER A 160 23.54 -2.73 -16.29
C SER A 160 22.17 -3.38 -16.09
N ARG A 161 22.13 -4.63 -15.60
CA ARG A 161 20.86 -5.28 -15.24
C ARG A 161 20.16 -4.56 -14.08
N GLU A 162 20.91 -4.10 -13.08
CA GLU A 162 20.34 -3.31 -11.97
C GLU A 162 19.75 -2.00 -12.49
N GLN A 163 20.44 -1.31 -13.41
CA GLN A 163 19.95 -0.07 -14.01
C GLN A 163 18.69 -0.27 -14.88
N TRP A 164 18.43 -1.47 -15.40
CA TRP A 164 17.14 -1.82 -16.01
C TRP A 164 16.06 -2.13 -14.95
N GLU A 165 16.43 -2.83 -13.88
CA GLU A 165 15.53 -3.11 -12.74
C GLU A 165 15.06 -1.84 -12.04
N GLU A 166 15.96 -0.89 -11.77
CA GLU A 166 15.63 0.43 -11.19
C GLU A 166 14.59 1.18 -12.03
N ARG A 167 14.75 1.20 -13.36
CA ARG A 167 13.82 1.84 -14.31
C ARG A 167 12.45 1.19 -14.28
N ILE A 168 12.41 -0.13 -14.38
CA ILE A 168 11.15 -0.89 -14.34
C ILE A 168 10.48 -0.75 -12.96
N GLN A 169 11.25 -0.64 -11.87
CA GLN A 169 10.76 -0.40 -10.51
C GLN A 169 10.12 0.99 -10.36
N VAL A 170 10.70 2.06 -10.93
CA VAL A 170 10.09 3.40 -10.93
C VAL A 170 8.72 3.35 -11.62
N TRP A 171 8.64 2.75 -12.81
CA TRP A 171 7.37 2.61 -13.53
C TRP A 171 6.39 1.61 -12.88
N HIS A 172 6.89 0.63 -12.11
CA HIS A 172 6.06 -0.27 -11.30
C HIS A 172 5.39 0.49 -10.14
N ALA A 173 6.09 1.41 -9.47
CA ALA A 173 5.51 2.23 -8.41
C ALA A 173 4.36 3.14 -8.92
N GLU A 174 4.45 3.62 -10.16
CA GLU A 174 3.38 4.38 -10.83
C GLU A 174 2.08 3.57 -11.04
N HIS A 175 2.12 2.24 -11.01
CA HIS A 175 0.92 1.39 -11.17
C HIS A 175 0.24 1.05 -9.84
N SER A 176 0.68 1.61 -8.72
CA SER A 176 0.08 1.40 -7.41
C SER A 176 -1.43 1.67 -7.40
N GLY A 177 -2.21 0.72 -6.87
CA GLY A 177 -3.67 0.68 -6.92
C GLY A 177 -4.24 -0.19 -8.05
N MET A 178 -3.42 -0.63 -9.01
CA MET A 178 -3.90 -1.37 -10.18
C MET A 178 -4.08 -2.88 -9.89
N LEU A 179 -5.29 -3.39 -10.10
CA LEU A 179 -5.58 -4.83 -10.09
C LEU A 179 -4.72 -5.58 -11.12
N LYS A 180 -4.36 -6.83 -10.83
CA LYS A 180 -3.48 -7.65 -11.69
C LYS A 180 -4.09 -7.88 -13.07
N GLU A 181 -5.40 -8.06 -13.10
CA GLU A 181 -6.24 -8.25 -14.29
C GLU A 181 -6.25 -6.98 -15.14
N ASN A 182 -6.40 -5.81 -14.51
CA ASN A 182 -6.27 -4.52 -15.19
C ASN A 182 -4.84 -4.34 -15.75
N ALA A 183 -3.79 -4.69 -15.00
CA ALA A 183 -2.41 -4.56 -15.48
C ALA A 183 -2.13 -5.48 -16.69
N MET A 184 -2.70 -6.69 -16.73
CA MET A 184 -2.67 -7.56 -17.91
C MET A 184 -3.44 -6.96 -19.10
N LEU A 185 -4.56 -6.29 -18.86
CA LEU A 185 -5.35 -5.63 -19.89
C LEU A 185 -4.68 -4.35 -20.45
N GLU A 186 -4.12 -3.49 -19.60
CA GLU A 186 -3.36 -2.31 -20.05
C GLU A 186 -2.09 -2.71 -20.84
N TYR A 187 -1.39 -3.78 -20.41
CA TYR A 187 -0.32 -4.39 -21.20
C TYR A 187 -0.81 -4.76 -22.61
N LEU A 188 -1.97 -5.43 -22.70
CA LEU A 188 -2.55 -5.86 -23.97
C LEU A 188 -3.02 -4.68 -24.84
N LYS A 189 -3.58 -3.61 -24.25
CA LYS A 189 -4.00 -2.40 -24.98
C LYS A 189 -2.82 -1.68 -25.65
N ILE A 190 -1.67 -1.64 -24.98
CA ILE A 190 -0.45 -1.05 -25.55
C ILE A 190 0.16 -2.03 -26.58
N ALA A 191 0.19 -3.33 -26.27
CA ALA A 191 0.78 -4.32 -27.16
C ALA A 191 0.01 -4.55 -28.46
N GLN A 192 -1.33 -4.34 -28.50
CA GLN A 192 -2.12 -4.53 -29.72
C GLN A 192 -1.80 -3.52 -30.84
N ASP A 193 -1.24 -2.36 -30.47
CA ASP A 193 -0.86 -1.28 -31.39
C ASP A 193 0.49 -1.53 -32.08
N LEU A 194 1.30 -2.48 -31.58
CA LEU A 194 2.57 -2.87 -32.21
C LEU A 194 2.34 -3.42 -33.62
N GLU A 195 3.17 -3.03 -34.58
CA GLU A 195 2.92 -3.28 -36.00
C GLU A 195 2.84 -4.78 -36.33
N MET A 196 3.60 -5.61 -35.62
CA MET A 196 3.61 -7.07 -35.79
C MET A 196 2.55 -7.83 -34.96
N TYR A 197 1.84 -7.16 -34.03
CA TYR A 197 0.88 -7.85 -33.16
C TYR A 197 -0.28 -8.47 -33.94
N GLY A 198 -0.53 -9.75 -33.67
CA GLY A 198 -1.63 -10.54 -34.22
C GLY A 198 -1.42 -11.07 -35.65
N ILE A 199 -0.30 -10.73 -36.31
CA ILE A 199 -0.12 -10.95 -37.74
C ILE A 199 0.57 -12.29 -38.03
N ASN A 200 -0.11 -13.17 -38.77
CA ASN A 200 0.49 -14.39 -39.31
C ASN A 200 1.16 -14.10 -40.66
N TYR A 201 2.49 -14.05 -40.69
CA TYR A 201 3.27 -13.81 -41.91
C TYR A 201 3.50 -15.09 -42.74
N PHE A 202 3.34 -14.99 -44.06
CA PHE A 202 3.60 -16.06 -45.03
C PHE A 202 4.42 -15.56 -46.22
N GLU A 203 5.39 -16.36 -46.66
CA GLU A 203 6.12 -16.09 -47.90
C GLU A 203 5.25 -16.37 -49.12
N ILE A 204 5.10 -15.37 -49.99
CA ILE A 204 4.31 -15.44 -51.21
C ILE A 204 5.06 -14.78 -52.38
N LYS A 205 4.62 -15.06 -53.60
CA LYS A 205 5.02 -14.36 -54.83
C LYS A 205 3.80 -13.83 -55.59
N ASN A 206 3.93 -12.67 -56.24
CA ASN A 206 2.96 -12.16 -57.23
C ASN A 206 3.15 -12.89 -58.60
N LYS A 207 2.46 -12.45 -59.66
CA LYS A 207 2.58 -13.11 -60.99
C LYS A 207 3.95 -12.91 -61.65
N LYS A 208 4.68 -11.83 -61.32
CA LYS A 208 6.06 -11.59 -61.79
C LYS A 208 7.09 -12.47 -61.08
N GLY A 209 6.77 -12.94 -59.87
CA GLY A 209 7.66 -13.72 -59.04
C GLY A 209 8.38 -12.92 -57.95
N THR A 210 8.04 -11.64 -57.73
CA THR A 210 8.58 -10.81 -56.64
C THR A 210 8.34 -11.49 -55.29
N ASP A 211 9.36 -11.59 -54.43
CA ASP A 211 9.23 -12.15 -53.08
C ASP A 211 8.61 -11.14 -52.12
N LEU A 212 7.48 -11.51 -51.52
CA LEU A 212 6.67 -10.64 -50.65
C LEU A 212 6.23 -11.42 -49.39
N TRP A 213 5.78 -10.70 -48.36
CA TRP A 213 5.04 -11.30 -47.25
C TRP A 213 3.54 -11.00 -47.36
N LEU A 214 2.71 -12.02 -47.12
CA LEU A 214 1.30 -11.88 -46.77
C LEU A 214 1.18 -11.91 -45.24
N GLY A 215 0.66 -10.84 -44.65
CA GLY A 215 0.13 -10.85 -43.28
C GLY A 215 -1.36 -11.19 -43.27
N VAL A 216 -1.75 -12.12 -42.41
CA VAL A 216 -3.16 -12.45 -42.11
C VAL A 216 -3.44 -12.10 -40.66
N ASP A 217 -4.41 -11.21 -40.41
CA ASP A 217 -4.76 -10.72 -39.07
C ASP A 217 -6.29 -10.60 -38.87
N ALA A 218 -6.72 -10.06 -37.72
CA ALA A 218 -8.13 -9.87 -37.37
C ALA A 218 -8.82 -8.75 -38.18
N LEU A 219 -8.06 -7.86 -38.81
CA LEU A 219 -8.51 -6.65 -39.52
C LEU A 219 -8.51 -6.81 -41.05
N GLY A 220 -7.80 -7.82 -41.59
CA GLY A 220 -7.80 -8.15 -43.02
C GLY A 220 -6.58 -8.95 -43.49
N LEU A 221 -6.18 -8.66 -44.73
CA LEU A 221 -4.97 -9.13 -45.39
C LEU A 221 -4.08 -7.94 -45.73
N ASN A 222 -2.80 -8.01 -45.39
CA ASN A 222 -1.82 -6.95 -45.69
C ASN A 222 -0.62 -7.54 -46.45
N ILE A 223 -0.05 -6.76 -47.38
CA ILE A 223 1.14 -7.15 -48.16
C ILE A 223 2.34 -6.30 -47.77
N TYR A 224 3.51 -6.92 -47.65
CA TYR A 224 4.77 -6.30 -47.28
C TYR A 224 5.88 -6.68 -48.26
N GLU A 225 6.86 -5.78 -48.41
CA GLU A 225 8.14 -6.05 -49.09
C GLU A 225 8.99 -7.06 -48.30
N LYS A 226 10.00 -7.68 -48.91
CA LYS A 226 10.68 -8.84 -48.29
C LYS A 226 11.46 -8.49 -47.01
N ASP A 227 11.95 -7.27 -46.94
CA ASP A 227 12.88 -6.70 -45.95
C ASP A 227 12.20 -5.83 -44.88
N ASP A 228 10.92 -5.47 -45.06
CA ASP A 228 10.11 -4.74 -44.08
C ASP A 228 8.90 -5.58 -43.63
N LYS A 229 8.75 -5.82 -42.33
CA LYS A 229 7.58 -6.50 -41.73
C LYS A 229 6.72 -5.58 -40.86
N LEU A 230 7.15 -4.34 -40.63
CA LEU A 230 6.43 -3.35 -39.83
C LEU A 230 5.49 -2.54 -40.73
N THR A 231 5.95 -2.14 -41.91
CA THR A 231 5.20 -1.29 -42.84
C THR A 231 4.56 -2.11 -43.96
N PRO A 232 3.27 -2.50 -43.85
CA PRO A 232 2.54 -3.00 -45.00
C PRO A 232 2.42 -1.91 -46.07
N LYS A 233 2.33 -2.31 -47.34
CA LYS A 233 2.23 -1.41 -48.50
C LYS A 233 0.85 -1.44 -49.16
N ILE A 234 0.14 -2.56 -49.08
CA ILE A 234 -1.18 -2.78 -49.68
C ILE A 234 -2.06 -3.53 -48.66
N GLY A 235 -3.32 -3.13 -48.49
CA GLY A 235 -4.26 -3.77 -47.57
C GLY A 235 -5.64 -4.06 -48.18
N PHE A 236 -6.22 -5.19 -47.77
CA PHE A 236 -7.58 -5.60 -48.11
C PHE A 236 -8.33 -5.93 -46.80
N PRO A 237 -9.34 -5.12 -46.39
CA PRO A 237 -10.15 -5.45 -45.23
C PRO A 237 -11.01 -6.70 -45.50
N TRP A 238 -11.41 -7.42 -44.45
CA TRP A 238 -12.29 -8.58 -44.59
C TRP A 238 -13.63 -8.23 -45.28
N SER A 239 -14.14 -7.00 -45.09
CA SER A 239 -15.33 -6.47 -45.79
C SER A 239 -15.18 -6.23 -47.29
N GLU A 240 -14.02 -6.48 -47.91
CA GLU A 240 -13.85 -6.48 -49.37
C GLU A 240 -13.75 -7.88 -49.98
N ILE A 241 -13.78 -8.96 -49.20
CA ILE A 241 -13.49 -10.33 -49.65
C ILE A 241 -14.76 -11.20 -49.68
N ARG A 242 -15.05 -11.84 -50.82
CA ARG A 242 -16.24 -12.72 -51.02
C ARG A 242 -15.94 -14.20 -50.84
N ASN A 243 -14.80 -14.67 -51.34
CA ASN A 243 -14.49 -16.10 -51.41
C ASN A 243 -12.97 -16.27 -51.45
N ILE A 244 -12.45 -17.29 -50.76
CA ILE A 244 -11.04 -17.63 -50.71
C ILE A 244 -10.85 -19.09 -51.09
N SER A 245 -9.99 -19.35 -52.07
CA SER A 245 -9.72 -20.67 -52.61
C SER A 245 -8.24 -20.83 -52.99
N PHE A 246 -7.79 -22.06 -53.21
CA PHE A 246 -6.46 -22.32 -53.76
C PHE A 246 -6.43 -23.61 -54.59
N ASN A 247 -5.47 -23.72 -55.50
CA ASN A 247 -5.14 -24.94 -56.23
C ASN A 247 -3.62 -25.10 -56.29
N ASP A 248 -3.10 -26.24 -55.79
CA ASP A 248 -1.69 -26.47 -55.46
C ASP A 248 -1.01 -25.24 -54.78
N LYS A 249 -0.14 -24.53 -55.51
CA LYS A 249 0.57 -23.33 -55.08
C LYS A 249 -0.19 -22.02 -55.30
N LYS A 250 -1.11 -21.98 -56.26
CA LYS A 250 -1.88 -20.77 -56.63
C LYS A 250 -2.99 -20.53 -55.62
N PHE A 251 -2.97 -19.38 -54.96
CA PHE A 251 -4.05 -18.89 -54.09
C PHE A 251 -4.89 -17.86 -54.85
N VAL A 252 -6.20 -17.86 -54.62
CA VAL A 252 -7.17 -17.01 -55.34
C VAL A 252 -8.20 -16.46 -54.36
N ILE A 253 -8.20 -15.14 -54.21
CA ILE A 253 -9.13 -14.37 -53.37
C ILE A 253 -10.02 -13.57 -54.31
N LYS A 254 -11.33 -13.79 -54.21
CA LYS A 254 -12.33 -13.11 -55.03
C LYS A 254 -12.90 -11.91 -54.25
N PRO A 255 -12.79 -10.68 -54.76
CA PRO A 255 -13.36 -9.51 -54.09
C PRO A 255 -14.89 -9.50 -54.12
N ILE A 256 -15.50 -8.66 -53.28
CA ILE A 256 -16.93 -8.37 -53.30
C ILE A 256 -17.30 -7.51 -54.53
N ASP A 257 -16.45 -6.55 -54.93
CA ASP A 257 -16.64 -5.86 -56.20
C ASP A 257 -16.46 -6.84 -57.37
N LYS A 258 -17.52 -7.04 -58.15
CA LYS A 258 -17.52 -7.91 -59.34
C LYS A 258 -16.76 -7.29 -60.53
N LYS A 259 -16.36 -6.02 -60.46
CA LYS A 259 -15.55 -5.33 -61.47
C LYS A 259 -14.05 -5.41 -61.19
N ALA A 260 -13.65 -5.69 -59.96
CA ALA A 260 -12.27 -5.91 -59.59
C ALA A 260 -11.81 -7.33 -60.03
N PRO A 261 -10.54 -7.49 -60.46
CA PRO A 261 -9.99 -8.80 -60.79
C PRO A 261 -9.85 -9.70 -59.56
N ASP A 262 -9.72 -11.01 -59.77
CA ASP A 262 -9.30 -11.93 -58.70
C ASP A 262 -7.89 -11.54 -58.21
N PHE A 263 -7.73 -11.38 -56.88
CA PHE A 263 -6.42 -11.22 -56.24
C PHE A 263 -5.73 -12.59 -56.16
N VAL A 264 -4.52 -12.70 -56.73
CA VAL A 264 -3.86 -13.99 -56.98
C VAL A 264 -2.40 -13.93 -56.57
N PHE A 265 -1.97 -14.85 -55.71
CA PHE A 265 -0.57 -15.02 -55.34
C PHE A 265 -0.18 -16.51 -55.31
N TYR A 266 1.12 -16.78 -55.16
CA TYR A 266 1.68 -18.12 -55.15
C TYR A 266 2.46 -18.37 -53.86
N ALA A 267 2.05 -19.35 -53.06
CA ALA A 267 2.82 -19.81 -51.90
C ALA A 267 3.71 -20.99 -52.30
N PRO A 268 4.91 -21.17 -51.71
CA PRO A 268 5.88 -22.17 -52.18
C PRO A 268 5.47 -23.63 -51.95
N ARG A 269 4.49 -23.92 -51.07
CA ARG A 269 4.05 -25.28 -50.74
C ARG A 269 2.54 -25.34 -50.45
N LEU A 270 1.83 -26.33 -51.00
CA LEU A 270 0.39 -26.63 -50.77
C LEU A 270 -0.05 -26.56 -49.28
N ARG A 271 0.81 -27.01 -48.34
CA ARG A 271 0.51 -26.95 -46.90
C ARG A 271 0.36 -25.52 -46.36
N ILE A 272 1.06 -24.56 -46.96
CA ILE A 272 1.02 -23.15 -46.57
C ILE A 272 -0.32 -22.57 -46.99
N ASN A 273 -0.78 -22.84 -48.22
CA ASN A 273 -2.13 -22.50 -48.68
C ASN A 273 -3.23 -23.11 -47.78
N LYS A 274 -3.04 -24.34 -47.30
CA LYS A 274 -3.94 -24.95 -46.29
C LYS A 274 -3.93 -24.19 -44.95
N ARG A 275 -2.78 -23.70 -44.46
CA ARG A 275 -2.71 -22.87 -43.23
C ARG A 275 -3.30 -21.47 -43.46
N ILE A 276 -3.00 -20.82 -44.58
CA ILE A 276 -3.55 -19.49 -44.94
C ILE A 276 -5.08 -19.57 -44.99
N LEU A 277 -5.67 -20.49 -45.76
CA LEU A 277 -7.13 -20.63 -45.86
C LEU A 277 -7.78 -20.79 -44.47
N GLN A 278 -7.22 -21.64 -43.61
CA GLN A 278 -7.74 -21.92 -42.26
C GLN A 278 -7.56 -20.77 -41.27
N LEU A 279 -6.70 -19.79 -41.56
CA LEU A 279 -6.58 -18.55 -40.80
C LEU A 279 -7.48 -17.46 -41.38
N CYS A 280 -7.56 -17.32 -42.71
CA CYS A 280 -8.46 -16.37 -43.34
C CYS A 280 -9.93 -16.68 -43.03
N MET A 281 -10.32 -17.96 -43.07
CA MET A 281 -11.68 -18.38 -42.72
C MET A 281 -12.07 -17.96 -41.30
N GLY A 282 -11.26 -18.29 -40.28
CA GLY A 282 -11.61 -18.00 -38.89
C GLY A 282 -11.47 -16.53 -38.50
N ASN A 283 -10.49 -15.79 -39.05
CA ASN A 283 -10.43 -14.33 -38.85
C ASN A 283 -11.64 -13.64 -39.50
N HIS A 284 -12.05 -14.06 -40.69
CA HIS A 284 -13.25 -13.55 -41.35
C HIS A 284 -14.54 -13.91 -40.58
N GLU A 285 -14.65 -15.14 -40.08
CA GLU A 285 -15.79 -15.58 -39.26
C GLU A 285 -15.94 -14.72 -37.99
N LEU A 286 -14.83 -14.44 -37.30
CA LEU A 286 -14.81 -13.53 -36.15
C LEU A 286 -15.10 -12.07 -36.54
N TYR A 287 -14.53 -11.58 -37.64
CA TYR A 287 -14.82 -10.25 -38.20
C TYR A 287 -16.31 -10.04 -38.49
N MET A 288 -16.99 -11.09 -38.99
CA MET A 288 -18.45 -11.09 -39.21
C MET A 288 -19.24 -11.23 -37.91
N ARG A 289 -18.77 -12.01 -36.92
CA ARG A 289 -19.38 -12.12 -35.59
C ARG A 289 -19.44 -10.75 -34.90
N ARG A 290 -18.33 -9.99 -34.92
CA ARG A 290 -18.22 -8.63 -34.35
C ARG A 290 -19.13 -7.58 -34.98
N ARG A 291 -19.56 -7.78 -36.23
CA ARG A 291 -20.43 -6.85 -36.98
C ARG A 291 -21.91 -7.22 -36.92
N LYS A 292 -22.24 -8.23 -36.11
CA LYS A 292 -23.59 -8.63 -35.69
C LYS A 292 -23.73 -8.36 -34.18
N PRO A 293 -24.95 -8.23 -33.62
CA PRO A 293 -25.14 -8.10 -32.18
C PRO A 293 -24.57 -9.31 -31.42
N ASP A 294 -24.07 -9.09 -30.21
CA ASP A 294 -23.61 -10.17 -29.31
C ASP A 294 -24.70 -11.23 -29.12
N THR A 295 -24.32 -12.51 -29.12
CA THR A 295 -25.23 -13.63 -28.77
C THR A 295 -25.63 -13.56 -27.30
N ILE A 296 -26.74 -14.23 -26.92
CA ILE A 296 -27.23 -14.24 -25.53
C ILE A 296 -26.14 -14.73 -24.57
N GLU A 297 -25.44 -15.81 -24.92
CA GLU A 297 -24.23 -16.32 -24.24
C GLU A 297 -23.20 -15.22 -23.99
N VAL A 298 -22.79 -14.47 -25.04
CA VAL A 298 -21.81 -13.38 -24.91
C VAL A 298 -22.34 -12.23 -24.05
N GLN A 299 -23.63 -11.92 -24.14
CA GLN A 299 -24.26 -10.90 -23.29
C GLN A 299 -24.31 -11.33 -21.81
N GLN A 300 -24.62 -12.60 -21.52
CA GLN A 300 -24.54 -13.18 -20.18
C GLN A 300 -23.09 -13.16 -19.66
N MET A 301 -22.11 -13.63 -20.45
CA MET A 301 -20.69 -13.58 -20.10
C MET A 301 -20.22 -12.15 -19.79
N LYS A 302 -20.60 -11.17 -20.63
CA LYS A 302 -20.29 -9.75 -20.39
C LYS A 302 -21.04 -9.17 -19.20
N ALA A 303 -22.21 -9.68 -18.83
CA ALA A 303 -22.91 -9.29 -17.59
C ALA A 303 -22.18 -9.86 -16.36
N GLN A 304 -21.98 -11.17 -16.33
CA GLN A 304 -21.26 -11.90 -15.28
C GLN A 304 -19.87 -11.29 -15.01
N ALA A 305 -19.05 -11.09 -16.05
CA ALA A 305 -17.71 -10.52 -15.88
C ALA A 305 -17.71 -9.07 -15.36
N ARG A 306 -18.76 -8.28 -15.66
CA ARG A 306 -18.92 -6.92 -15.08
C ARG A 306 -19.37 -6.99 -13.62
N GLU A 307 -20.24 -7.93 -13.27
CA GLU A 307 -20.70 -8.16 -11.91
C GLU A 307 -19.57 -8.67 -11.00
N GLU A 308 -18.83 -9.70 -11.43
CA GLU A 308 -17.63 -10.20 -10.76
C GLU A 308 -16.57 -9.09 -10.59
N LYS A 309 -16.32 -8.28 -11.62
CA LYS A 309 -15.37 -7.17 -11.55
C LYS A 309 -15.83 -6.05 -10.61
N HIS A 310 -17.11 -5.73 -10.59
CA HIS A 310 -17.69 -4.76 -9.64
C HIS A 310 -17.62 -5.27 -8.20
N GLN A 311 -17.91 -6.56 -7.97
CA GLN A 311 -17.82 -7.19 -6.65
C GLN A 311 -16.38 -7.19 -6.12
N LYS A 312 -15.39 -7.59 -6.93
CA LYS A 312 -13.95 -7.51 -6.59
C LYS A 312 -13.51 -6.08 -6.27
N GLN A 313 -14.05 -5.06 -6.95
CA GLN A 313 -13.77 -3.65 -6.67
C GLN A 313 -14.40 -3.19 -5.34
N LEU A 314 -15.63 -3.62 -5.05
CA LEU A 314 -16.32 -3.29 -3.80
C LEU A 314 -15.62 -3.94 -2.59
N GLU A 315 -15.24 -5.20 -2.70
CA GLU A 315 -14.45 -5.95 -1.70
C GLU A 315 -13.08 -5.28 -1.46
N ARG A 316 -12.32 -4.99 -2.52
CA ARG A 316 -11.04 -4.26 -2.40
C ARG A 316 -11.23 -2.91 -1.70
N LYS A 317 -12.28 -2.15 -2.04
CA LYS A 317 -12.57 -0.87 -1.40
C LYS A 317 -12.89 -1.02 0.09
N GLN A 318 -13.66 -2.05 0.48
CA GLN A 318 -13.94 -2.34 1.89
C GLN A 318 -12.65 -2.67 2.66
N LEU A 319 -11.77 -3.48 2.08
CA LEU A 319 -10.46 -3.81 2.66
C LEU A 319 -9.53 -2.59 2.78
N GLU A 320 -9.53 -1.68 1.79
CA GLU A 320 -8.76 -0.43 1.85
C GLU A 320 -9.31 0.56 2.88
N ASP A 321 -10.64 0.71 2.97
CA ASP A 321 -11.29 1.55 3.98
C ASP A 321 -11.20 0.95 5.40
N GLU A 322 -11.07 -0.38 5.54
CA GLU A 322 -10.75 -1.03 6.82
C GLU A 322 -9.28 -0.81 7.19
N LYS A 323 -8.33 -1.03 6.25
CA LYS A 323 -6.90 -0.80 6.46
C LYS A 323 -6.63 0.64 6.90
N ARG A 324 -7.26 1.63 6.26
CA ARG A 324 -7.21 3.04 6.66
C ARG A 324 -7.72 3.27 8.08
N ARG A 325 -8.82 2.64 8.49
CA ARG A 325 -9.33 2.74 9.87
C ARG A 325 -8.35 2.14 10.88
N ARG A 326 -7.80 0.95 10.58
CA ARG A 326 -6.77 0.30 11.43
C ARG A 326 -5.54 1.20 11.60
N GLU A 327 -5.02 1.78 10.51
CA GLU A 327 -3.90 2.72 10.54
C GLU A 327 -4.21 4.00 11.34
N THR A 328 -5.42 4.55 11.26
CA THR A 328 -5.81 5.72 12.07
C THR A 328 -5.87 5.37 13.56
N ILE A 329 -6.52 4.26 13.93
CA ILE A 329 -6.61 3.78 15.32
C ILE A 329 -5.21 3.49 15.89
N GLU A 330 -4.30 2.97 15.08
CA GLU A 330 -2.91 2.73 15.47
C GLU A 330 -2.14 4.03 15.75
N ARG A 331 -2.29 5.06 14.91
CA ARG A 331 -1.71 6.40 15.16
C ARG A 331 -2.31 7.09 16.38
N GLU A 332 -3.63 7.02 16.56
CA GLU A 332 -4.32 7.55 17.75
C GLU A 332 -3.86 6.86 19.03
N LYS A 333 -3.65 5.54 18.98
CA LYS A 333 -3.09 4.74 20.08
C LYS A 333 -1.63 5.11 20.36
N GLU A 334 -0.79 5.30 19.33
CA GLU A 334 0.58 5.81 19.52
C GLU A 334 0.59 7.20 20.17
N GLN A 335 -0.29 8.10 19.74
CA GLN A 335 -0.41 9.44 20.31
C GLN A 335 -0.82 9.37 21.79
N MET A 336 -1.88 8.62 22.13
CA MET A 336 -2.31 8.43 23.53
C MET A 336 -1.23 7.76 24.40
N LEU A 337 -0.37 6.90 23.83
CA LEU A 337 0.76 6.32 24.56
C LEU A 337 1.82 7.37 24.89
N ARG A 338 2.16 8.26 23.94
CA ARG A 338 3.10 9.38 24.17
C ARG A 338 2.54 10.39 25.18
N GLU A 339 1.28 10.78 25.03
CA GLU A 339 0.59 11.68 25.97
C GLU A 339 0.55 11.08 27.40
N LYS A 340 0.34 9.76 27.51
CA LYS A 340 0.42 9.04 28.79
C LYS A 340 1.84 9.04 29.37
N GLU A 341 2.87 8.86 28.56
CA GLU A 341 4.27 8.91 29.01
C GLU A 341 4.66 10.31 29.50
N GLU A 342 4.27 11.37 28.78
CA GLU A 342 4.44 12.77 29.21
C GLU A 342 3.70 13.06 30.53
N LEU A 343 2.47 12.56 30.68
CA LEU A 343 1.71 12.69 31.93
C LEU A 343 2.36 11.93 33.10
N LEU A 344 2.95 10.76 32.87
CA LEU A 344 3.67 10.00 33.90
C LEU A 344 4.93 10.72 34.37
N VAL A 345 5.74 11.28 33.45
CA VAL A 345 6.90 12.12 33.80
C VAL A 345 6.44 13.35 34.60
N ARG A 346 5.35 13.99 34.19
CA ARG A 346 4.80 15.17 34.89
C ARG A 346 4.27 14.82 36.29
N LEU A 347 3.68 13.64 36.48
CA LEU A 347 3.26 13.15 37.79
C LEU A 347 4.48 12.89 38.71
N GLN A 348 5.55 12.29 38.19
CA GLN A 348 6.81 12.12 38.95
C GLN A 348 7.42 13.47 39.34
N GLU A 349 7.38 14.48 38.47
CA GLU A 349 7.78 15.85 38.84
C GLU A 349 6.92 16.43 39.99
N TYR A 350 5.60 16.23 39.96
CA TYR A 350 4.71 16.68 41.04
C TYR A 350 4.97 15.92 42.35
N GLU A 351 5.21 14.61 42.29
CA GLU A 351 5.55 13.79 43.45
C GLU A 351 6.86 14.27 44.09
N VAL A 352 7.93 14.44 43.31
CA VAL A 352 9.22 14.96 43.81
C VAL A 352 9.09 16.37 44.39
N LYS A 353 8.29 17.25 43.77
CA LYS A 353 8.00 18.59 44.32
C LYS A 353 7.22 18.51 45.64
N THR A 354 6.30 17.56 45.77
CA THR A 354 5.49 17.36 46.98
C THR A 354 6.37 16.80 48.11
N GLN A 355 7.12 15.73 47.88
CA GLN A 355 8.07 15.16 48.85
C GLN A 355 9.10 16.20 49.31
N LYS A 356 9.56 17.09 48.40
CA LYS A 356 10.47 18.20 48.76
C LYS A 356 9.79 19.23 49.65
N ALA A 357 8.54 19.60 49.38
CA ALA A 357 7.77 20.53 50.20
C ALA A 357 7.41 19.94 51.58
N GLU A 358 7.03 18.66 51.64
CA GLU A 358 6.81 17.91 52.89
C GLU A 358 8.09 17.84 53.74
N LYS A 359 9.24 17.59 53.11
CA LYS A 359 10.53 17.62 53.79
C LYS A 359 10.87 19.02 54.28
N GLU A 360 10.71 20.06 53.47
CA GLU A 360 10.96 21.44 53.88
C GLU A 360 10.04 21.88 55.03
N LEU A 361 8.79 21.41 55.05
CA LEU A 361 7.85 21.61 56.16
C LEU A 361 8.29 20.84 57.42
N SER A 362 8.72 19.59 57.29
CA SER A 362 9.29 18.81 58.40
C SER A 362 10.54 19.48 58.98
N ASP A 363 11.46 19.92 58.13
CA ASP A 363 12.67 20.65 58.52
C ASP A 363 12.34 22.01 59.15
N GLN A 364 11.20 22.64 58.82
CA GLN A 364 10.70 23.86 59.49
C GLN A 364 10.09 23.56 60.85
N ILE A 365 9.22 22.54 60.96
CA ILE A 365 8.62 22.10 62.23
C ILE A 365 9.71 21.72 63.24
N GLN A 366 10.72 20.96 62.81
CA GLN A 366 11.80 20.52 63.70
C GLN A 366 12.69 21.69 64.15
N ARG A 367 12.90 22.71 63.29
CA ARG A 367 13.56 23.97 63.69
C ARG A 367 12.69 24.81 64.64
N ALA A 368 11.37 24.84 64.46
CA ALA A 368 10.47 25.54 65.38
C ALA A 368 10.51 24.91 66.79
N ILE A 369 10.50 23.58 66.89
CA ILE A 369 10.65 22.84 68.16
C ILE A 369 12.00 23.16 68.82
N GLN A 370 13.10 23.17 68.06
CA GLN A 370 14.42 23.53 68.59
C GLN A 370 14.46 24.97 69.12
N LEU A 371 13.89 25.92 68.38
CA LEU A 371 13.80 27.32 68.83
C LEU A 371 12.89 27.49 70.05
N GLU A 372 11.84 26.69 70.19
CA GLU A 372 10.98 26.70 71.38
C GLU A 372 11.69 26.09 72.61
N GLU A 373 12.47 25.02 72.44
CA GLU A 373 13.35 24.49 73.49
C GLU A 373 14.42 25.51 73.91
N GLU A 374 15.11 26.15 72.95
CA GLU A 374 16.11 27.19 73.24
C GLU A 374 15.47 28.39 73.95
N ARG A 375 14.30 28.86 73.50
CA ARG A 375 13.56 29.94 74.16
C ARG A 375 13.15 29.56 75.59
N LYS A 376 12.76 28.30 75.81
CA LYS A 376 12.39 27.79 77.14
C LYS A 376 13.60 27.74 78.07
N ARG A 377 14.75 27.23 77.62
CA ARG A 377 16.01 27.23 78.40
C ARG A 377 16.50 28.66 78.71
N ALA A 378 16.43 29.56 77.73
CA ALA A 378 16.78 30.97 77.93
C ALA A 378 15.84 31.69 78.90
N GLN A 379 14.54 31.33 78.90
CA GLN A 379 13.58 31.83 79.87
C GLN A 379 13.84 31.27 81.29
N GLU A 380 14.09 29.97 81.43
CA GLU A 380 14.46 29.33 82.71
C GLU A 380 15.77 29.91 83.29
N GLU A 381 16.75 30.25 82.45
CA GLU A 381 17.98 30.93 82.88
C GLU A 381 17.73 32.40 83.24
N ALA A 382 16.88 33.13 82.51
CA ALA A 382 16.49 34.50 82.86
C ALA A 382 15.74 34.56 84.20
N GLU A 383 14.80 33.64 84.44
CA GLU A 383 14.07 33.50 85.71
C GLU A 383 15.02 33.16 86.87
N ARG A 384 16.03 32.31 86.64
CA ARG A 384 17.10 32.04 87.62
C ARG A 384 17.91 33.30 87.95
N LEU A 385 18.35 34.04 86.92
CA LEU A 385 19.15 35.25 87.09
C LEU A 385 18.34 36.39 87.76
N GLU A 386 17.03 36.47 87.53
CA GLU A 386 16.17 37.41 88.23
C GLU A 386 15.95 37.02 89.71
N ALA A 387 15.81 35.73 90.00
CA ALA A 387 15.78 35.23 91.39
C ALA A 387 17.10 35.51 92.14
N ASP A 388 18.25 35.26 91.50
CA ASP A 388 19.58 35.60 92.04
C ASP A 388 19.69 37.12 92.31
N ARG A 389 19.16 37.96 91.40
CA ARG A 389 19.14 39.42 91.57
C ARG A 389 18.23 39.87 92.72
N LEU A 390 17.07 39.24 92.89
CA LEU A 390 16.14 39.52 93.99
C LEU A 390 16.75 39.14 95.35
N ALA A 391 17.40 37.97 95.45
CA ALA A 391 18.11 37.56 96.65
C ALA A 391 19.27 38.53 96.99
N ALA A 392 20.03 38.98 95.99
CA ALA A 392 21.09 39.98 96.19
C ALA A 392 20.56 41.35 96.65
N LEU A 393 19.38 41.77 96.16
CA LEU A 393 18.72 42.99 96.62
C LEU A 393 18.22 42.88 98.07
N GLN A 394 17.62 41.75 98.44
CA GLN A 394 17.18 41.49 99.82
C GLN A 394 18.37 41.46 100.80
N ALA A 395 19.46 40.79 100.43
CA ALA A 395 20.68 40.77 101.23
C ALA A 395 21.31 42.17 101.41
N LYS A 396 21.21 43.03 100.38
CA LYS A 396 21.62 44.44 100.47
C LYS A 396 20.72 45.24 101.43
N GLU A 397 19.40 45.10 101.30
CA GLU A 397 18.43 45.82 102.13
C GLU A 397 18.53 45.43 103.62
N GLU A 398 18.75 44.14 103.89
CA GLU A 398 18.97 43.64 105.26
C GLU A 398 20.31 44.12 105.85
N LEU A 399 21.36 44.22 105.04
CA LEU A 399 22.64 44.84 105.45
C LEU A 399 22.50 46.35 105.72
N GLU A 400 21.79 47.09 104.85
CA GLU A 400 21.51 48.51 105.06
C GLU A 400 20.71 48.72 106.36
N ARG A 401 19.70 47.88 106.62
CA ARG A 401 18.95 47.90 107.89
C ARG A 401 19.86 47.64 109.10
N GLN A 402 20.76 46.66 109.04
CA GLN A 402 21.71 46.39 110.13
C GLN A 402 22.62 47.61 110.40
N THR A 403 23.13 48.28 109.37
CA THR A 403 23.91 49.52 109.57
C THR A 403 23.08 50.66 110.16
N MET A 404 21.80 50.77 109.78
CA MET A 404 20.91 51.83 110.27
C MET A 404 20.53 51.65 111.75
N ASP A 405 20.34 50.40 112.20
CA ASP A 405 20.09 50.12 113.63
C ASP A 405 21.38 50.27 114.47
N GLN A 406 22.55 50.01 113.88
CA GLN A 406 23.85 50.28 114.51
C GLN A 406 24.13 51.79 114.71
N ILE A 407 23.70 52.65 113.76
CA ILE A 407 23.78 54.11 113.87
C ILE A 407 22.88 54.63 115.00
N LYS A 408 21.61 54.18 115.09
CA LYS A 408 20.70 54.59 116.16
C LYS A 408 21.23 54.25 117.56
N SER A 409 21.93 53.13 117.69
CA SER A 409 22.59 52.74 118.95
C SER A 409 23.71 53.72 119.35
N GLN A 410 24.44 54.30 118.40
CA GLN A 410 25.42 55.36 118.70
C GLN A 410 24.77 56.70 119.06
N GLU A 411 23.66 57.09 118.42
CA GLU A 411 22.93 58.33 118.76
C GLU A 411 22.34 58.29 120.18
N GLN A 412 21.86 57.13 120.63
CA GLN A 412 21.37 56.96 122.01
C GLN A 412 22.49 57.14 123.05
N LEU A 413 23.66 56.54 122.83
CA LEU A 413 24.85 56.71 123.69
C LEU A 413 25.34 58.17 123.73
N ALA A 414 25.27 58.89 122.61
CA ALA A 414 25.62 60.32 122.58
C ALA A 414 24.62 61.20 123.37
N THR A 415 23.34 60.81 123.40
CA THR A 415 22.28 61.53 124.11
C THR A 415 22.40 61.36 125.62
N GLU A 416 22.66 60.14 126.11
CA GLU A 416 22.90 59.89 127.55
C GLU A 416 24.12 60.67 128.07
N LEU A 417 25.22 60.70 127.31
CA LEU A 417 26.42 61.46 127.68
C LEU A 417 26.15 62.97 127.82
N ALA A 418 25.26 63.53 127.00
CA ALA A 418 24.85 64.93 127.12
C ALA A 418 24.02 65.18 128.39
N GLU A 419 23.06 64.30 128.73
CA GLU A 419 22.31 64.39 129.98
C GLU A 419 23.21 64.29 131.21
N TYR A 420 24.12 63.30 131.27
CA TYR A 420 25.04 63.16 132.40
C TYR A 420 25.94 64.40 132.57
N THR A 421 26.42 64.99 131.48
CA THR A 421 27.26 66.20 131.55
C THR A 421 26.50 67.41 132.10
N ALA A 422 25.26 67.65 131.66
CA ALA A 422 24.42 68.72 132.20
C ALA A 422 24.03 68.47 133.68
N LYS A 423 23.80 67.20 134.03
CA LYS A 423 23.41 66.77 135.37
C LYS A 423 24.55 66.89 136.38
N ILE A 424 25.81 66.69 135.97
CA ILE A 424 26.99 66.90 136.83
C ILE A 424 27.11 68.39 137.22
N ALA A 425 26.98 69.33 136.26
CA ALA A 425 27.07 70.75 136.56
C ALA A 425 25.99 71.22 137.56
N LEU A 426 24.74 70.79 137.36
CA LEU A 426 23.65 71.05 138.31
C LEU A 426 23.86 70.35 139.66
N LEU A 427 24.47 69.16 139.68
CA LEU A 427 24.77 68.45 140.93
C LEU A 427 25.95 69.03 141.70
N GLU A 428 26.91 69.73 141.10
CA GLU A 428 27.94 70.44 141.89
C GLU A 428 27.36 71.66 142.62
N GLU A 429 26.43 72.41 142.01
CA GLU A 429 25.69 73.48 142.69
C GLU A 429 24.62 72.96 143.65
N ALA A 430 23.94 71.85 143.33
CA ALA A 430 22.91 71.27 144.18
C ALA A 430 23.48 70.43 145.33
N ARG A 431 24.62 69.75 145.17
CA ARG A 431 25.32 69.08 146.28
C ARG A 431 25.72 70.08 147.36
N LYS A 432 26.19 71.27 146.94
CA LYS A 432 26.36 72.48 147.77
C LYS A 432 25.11 72.96 148.53
N ARG A 433 23.93 72.37 148.28
CA ARG A 433 22.64 72.64 148.95
C ARG A 433 21.93 71.39 149.52
N LYS A 434 22.28 70.17 149.08
CA LYS A 434 21.64 68.90 149.44
C LYS A 434 22.54 67.94 150.23
N GLU A 435 23.85 68.21 150.33
CA GLU A 435 24.63 67.83 151.54
C GLU A 435 24.06 68.49 152.82
N SER A 436 23.04 69.36 152.67
CA SER A 436 22.26 69.94 153.76
C SER A 436 20.88 69.30 154.00
N GLU A 437 20.40 68.30 153.21
CA GLU A 437 18.96 67.89 153.22
C GLU A 437 18.56 66.59 152.43
N VAL A 438 19.14 65.38 152.57
CA VAL A 438 18.85 64.24 151.63
C VAL A 438 18.75 62.81 152.20
N GLU A 439 17.60 62.42 152.77
CA GLU A 439 17.43 61.19 153.58
C GLU A 439 16.07 60.32 153.18
N GLU A 440 15.79 59.65 151.93
CA GLU A 440 14.46 59.03 151.22
C GLU A 440 14.34 57.79 150.07
N TRP A 441 13.18 57.37 149.32
CA TRP A 441 12.80 56.01 148.52
C TRP A 441 11.93 55.80 147.08
N GLN A 442 11.41 54.58 146.51
CA GLN A 442 10.83 54.21 145.05
C GLN A 442 9.81 52.94 144.57
N ILE A 443 9.48 52.60 143.20
CA ILE A 443 9.11 51.26 142.37
C ILE A 443 7.66 50.84 141.61
N ARG A 444 7.45 49.92 140.52
CA ARG A 444 6.26 48.91 140.03
C ARG A 444 5.76 48.61 138.44
N ALA A 445 5.10 47.44 137.91
CA ALA A 445 4.54 47.08 136.43
C ALA A 445 3.66 45.70 135.99
N ARG A 446 2.98 45.42 134.74
CA ARG A 446 2.24 44.11 134.11
C ARG A 446 1.56 43.98 132.59
N GLU A 447 1.09 42.79 131.97
CA GLU A 447 0.52 42.45 130.50
C GLU A 447 -0.49 41.17 130.07
N ALA A 448 -1.06 40.86 128.77
CA ALA A 448 -1.80 39.56 128.15
C ALA A 448 -2.51 39.39 126.62
N GLN A 449 -2.82 38.15 125.98
CA GLN A 449 -4.05 37.57 125.11
C GLN A 449 -4.22 37.08 123.49
N GLU A 450 -4.96 35.92 123.08
CA GLU A 450 -5.79 35.23 121.87
C GLU A 450 -5.51 35.01 120.24
N ASP A 451 -6.16 34.29 119.16
CA ASP A 451 -7.22 33.19 118.66
C ASP A 451 -7.33 32.78 117.02
N LEU A 452 -8.03 31.71 116.39
CA LEU A 452 -8.16 31.25 114.85
C LEU A 452 -9.11 30.02 114.22
N VAL A 453 -9.64 29.90 112.89
CA VAL A 453 -10.33 28.66 112.11
C VAL A 453 -10.86 28.63 110.52
N LYS A 454 -10.95 27.50 109.62
CA LYS A 454 -11.95 27.08 108.40
C LYS A 454 -11.70 25.96 107.19
N THR A 455 -12.59 25.69 106.11
CA THR A 455 -12.77 24.48 105.05
C THR A 455 -13.54 24.70 103.59
N LYS A 456 -13.94 23.90 102.46
CA LYS A 456 -13.93 22.49 101.70
C LYS A 456 -14.75 22.28 100.25
N GLU A 457 -14.61 21.20 99.32
CA GLU A 457 -15.45 20.51 98.12
C GLU A 457 -15.43 20.82 96.50
N GLU A 458 -15.88 20.14 95.31
CA GLU A 458 -16.36 18.78 94.61
C GLU A 458 -16.60 18.70 92.95
N LEU A 459 -16.81 17.57 92.10
CA LEU A 459 -17.08 17.47 90.52
C LEU A 459 -17.55 16.11 89.64
N HIS A 460 -17.86 16.07 88.24
CA HIS A 460 -18.33 14.91 87.21
C HIS A 460 -18.27 15.18 85.58
N LEU A 461 -18.58 14.49 84.35
CA LEU A 461 -18.98 13.18 83.54
C LEU A 461 -18.78 13.27 81.88
N VAL A 462 -19.12 12.58 80.67
CA VAL A 462 -19.94 11.44 79.90
C VAL A 462 -19.55 11.03 78.32
N MET A 463 -20.28 10.23 77.39
CA MET A 463 -19.93 9.57 75.96
C MET A 463 -21.08 9.25 74.81
N THR A 464 -21.19 8.63 73.51
CA THR A 464 -20.51 7.86 72.28
C THR A 464 -21.36 7.55 70.87
N ALA A 465 -20.94 6.87 69.69
CA ALA A 465 -21.64 6.68 68.25
C ALA A 465 -21.33 5.50 67.10
N PRO A 466 -21.96 5.31 65.81
CA PRO A 466 -22.04 4.07 64.82
C PRO A 466 -21.80 4.01 63.14
N PRO A 467 -22.50 3.31 62.07
CA PRO A 467 -21.96 2.41 60.88
C PRO A 467 -22.41 2.43 59.23
N PRO A 468 -22.67 1.37 58.28
CA PRO A 468 -22.12 1.12 56.80
C PRO A 468 -22.97 0.63 55.41
N PRO A 469 -22.68 -0.30 54.34
CA PRO A 469 -22.74 -0.15 52.75
C PRO A 469 -23.36 -1.24 51.60
N PRO A 470 -22.88 -1.71 50.32
CA PRO A 470 -23.57 -1.80 48.88
C PRO A 470 -23.56 -3.07 47.75
N PRO A 471 -23.39 -3.12 46.31
CA PRO A 471 -24.25 -3.80 45.16
C PRO A 471 -23.84 -4.87 43.89
N PRO A 472 -23.91 -4.77 42.45
CA PRO A 472 -24.43 -5.80 41.33
C PRO A 472 -23.76 -6.13 39.83
N VAL A 473 -24.32 -6.96 38.80
CA VAL A 473 -23.77 -7.43 37.36
C VAL A 473 -24.67 -8.25 36.20
N TYR A 474 -24.38 -8.41 34.79
CA TYR A 474 -24.69 -9.54 33.68
C TYR A 474 -24.76 -9.34 32.00
N GLU A 475 -24.71 -10.37 31.02
CA GLU A 475 -24.88 -10.43 29.41
C GLU A 475 -25.04 -11.90 28.64
N PRO A 476 -24.93 -12.42 27.29
CA PRO A 476 -24.91 -12.12 25.71
C PRO A 476 -25.49 -13.20 24.54
N VAL A 477 -25.25 -13.20 23.12
CA VAL A 477 -25.19 -14.30 21.94
C VAL A 477 -25.56 -14.01 20.35
N ASN A 478 -25.31 -14.90 19.29
CA ASN A 478 -24.86 -14.70 17.82
C ASN A 478 -25.46 -15.60 16.61
N TYR A 479 -25.07 -15.37 15.30
CA TYR A 479 -24.96 -16.28 14.06
C TYR A 479 -25.59 -15.91 12.62
N HIS A 480 -25.25 -16.64 11.51
CA HIS A 480 -25.31 -16.28 10.02
C HIS A 480 -25.04 -17.52 9.03
N VAL A 481 -25.07 -17.65 7.64
CA VAL A 481 -25.51 -17.00 6.32
C VAL A 481 -25.22 -17.98 5.07
N HIS A 482 -25.48 -17.67 3.73
CA HIS A 482 -25.05 -18.29 2.38
C HIS A 482 -26.00 -19.26 1.55
N ASP A 483 -26.01 -19.54 0.19
CA ASP A 483 -25.48 -19.00 -1.13
C ASP A 483 -26.19 -19.51 -2.50
N ASN A 484 -25.57 -19.40 -3.73
CA ASN A 484 -26.15 -19.42 -5.16
C ASN A 484 -25.41 -20.35 -6.25
N LEU A 485 -25.52 -20.43 -7.64
CA LEU A 485 -26.33 -19.96 -8.84
C LEU A 485 -25.99 -20.69 -10.26
N GLN A 486 -26.82 -20.56 -11.34
CA GLN A 486 -26.62 -20.55 -12.87
C GLN A 486 -26.72 -21.78 -13.90
N ASP A 487 -26.35 -21.63 -15.22
CA ASP A 487 -27.10 -22.01 -16.51
C ASP A 487 -26.30 -22.60 -17.77
N GLU A 488 -26.94 -22.82 -18.97
CA GLU A 488 -26.47 -22.87 -20.42
C GLU A 488 -26.50 -24.14 -21.39
N GLY A 489 -26.26 -23.95 -22.74
CA GLY A 489 -26.45 -24.90 -23.91
C GLY A 489 -25.42 -24.82 -25.11
N SER A 490 -25.68 -25.35 -26.35
CA SER A 490 -24.86 -25.28 -27.65
C SER A 490 -25.49 -26.13 -28.83
N GLU A 491 -25.06 -26.36 -30.12
CA GLU A 491 -23.95 -26.02 -31.08
C GLU A 491 -24.28 -26.39 -32.61
N TYR A 492 -23.36 -26.17 -33.61
CA TYR A 492 -23.11 -26.86 -34.95
C TYR A 492 -23.14 -26.18 -36.37
N SER A 493 -22.35 -26.73 -37.34
CA SER A 493 -21.81 -26.09 -38.58
C SER A 493 -21.37 -27.07 -39.73
N ALA A 494 -20.99 -26.55 -40.92
CA ALA A 494 -20.45 -27.30 -42.08
C ALA A 494 -19.49 -26.47 -42.97
N TYR A 495 -18.95 -27.07 -44.04
CA TYR A 495 -18.06 -26.44 -45.03
C TYR A 495 -18.76 -26.29 -46.39
N SER A 496 -18.36 -25.37 -47.29
CA SER A 496 -17.11 -24.58 -47.31
C SER A 496 -17.36 -23.08 -47.51
N ALA A 497 -16.33 -22.26 -47.27
CA ALA A 497 -16.45 -20.82 -47.07
C ALA A 497 -16.65 -19.98 -48.35
N GLU A 498 -17.89 -19.89 -48.81
CA GLU A 498 -18.39 -18.58 -49.24
C GLU A 498 -18.53 -17.67 -48.01
N PHE A 499 -18.05 -16.45 -48.11
CA PHE A 499 -18.14 -15.48 -47.02
C PHE A 499 -19.49 -14.76 -47.12
N SER A 500 -20.45 -15.18 -46.26
CA SER A 500 -21.76 -14.53 -46.18
C SER A 500 -21.62 -13.06 -45.81
N SER A 501 -22.14 -12.19 -46.68
CA SER A 501 -22.22 -10.74 -46.47
C SER A 501 -23.54 -10.30 -45.83
N GLU A 502 -24.34 -11.24 -45.29
CA GLU A 502 -25.67 -10.96 -44.78
C GLU A 502 -25.67 -10.52 -43.31
N GLY A 503 -26.45 -9.48 -43.02
CA GLY A 503 -26.59 -8.90 -41.68
C GLY A 503 -25.45 -7.98 -41.25
N ILE A 504 -24.56 -7.57 -42.17
CA ILE A 504 -23.50 -6.59 -41.89
C ILE A 504 -24.12 -5.23 -41.54
N ARG A 505 -23.90 -4.76 -40.31
CA ARG A 505 -23.92 -3.31 -40.05
C ARG A 505 -22.71 -2.71 -40.78
N ASN A 506 -22.95 -1.84 -41.76
CA ASN A 506 -21.94 -1.32 -42.69
C ASN A 506 -21.02 -0.25 -42.05
N ASP A 507 -20.63 -0.47 -40.80
CA ASP A 507 -19.93 0.50 -39.96
C ASP A 507 -18.47 0.05 -39.78
N ARG A 508 -17.60 0.59 -40.64
CA ARG A 508 -16.15 0.29 -40.69
C ARG A 508 -15.41 0.95 -39.52
N ASN A 509 -15.78 0.62 -38.29
CA ASN A 509 -15.19 1.23 -37.09
C ASN A 509 -13.68 0.94 -36.95
N GLU A 510 -13.16 -0.11 -37.60
CA GLU A 510 -11.72 -0.35 -37.74
C GLU A 510 -10.98 0.81 -38.44
N GLU A 511 -11.62 1.55 -39.35
CA GLU A 511 -11.01 2.67 -40.06
C GLU A 511 -10.90 3.92 -39.18
N LYS A 512 -11.75 4.06 -38.15
CA LYS A 512 -11.77 5.20 -37.21
C LYS A 512 -10.77 5.02 -36.05
N ARG A 513 -10.08 3.87 -35.97
CA ARG A 513 -9.31 3.46 -34.79
C ARG A 513 -8.02 4.28 -34.59
N ILE A 514 -7.69 4.53 -33.33
CA ILE A 514 -6.51 5.24 -32.87
C ILE A 514 -5.81 4.40 -31.79
N THR A 515 -4.50 4.60 -31.61
CA THR A 515 -3.69 3.85 -30.64
C THR A 515 -4.03 4.24 -29.20
N GLU A 516 -3.73 3.38 -28.23
CA GLU A 516 -3.79 3.71 -26.81
C GLU A 516 -2.91 4.93 -26.50
N ALA A 517 -1.76 5.07 -27.16
CA ALA A 517 -0.90 6.26 -27.07
C ALA A 517 -1.50 7.54 -27.68
N GLU A 518 -2.61 7.47 -28.43
CA GLU A 518 -3.42 8.62 -28.85
C GLU A 518 -4.69 8.79 -27.99
N LYS A 519 -5.32 7.70 -27.54
CA LYS A 519 -6.47 7.70 -26.62
C LYS A 519 -6.11 8.25 -25.23
N ASN A 520 -4.92 7.92 -24.74
CA ASN A 520 -4.58 7.97 -23.32
C ASN A 520 -3.35 8.86 -23.07
N ALA A 521 -3.62 10.09 -22.64
CA ALA A 521 -2.58 11.09 -22.37
C ALA A 521 -1.57 10.66 -21.30
N ARG A 522 -1.93 9.76 -20.37
CA ARG A 522 -0.98 9.19 -19.40
C ARG A 522 0.05 8.33 -20.12
N VAL A 523 -0.41 7.32 -20.88
CA VAL A 523 0.45 6.41 -21.66
C VAL A 523 1.32 7.19 -22.64
N GLN A 524 0.77 8.20 -23.31
CA GLN A 524 1.53 9.08 -24.21
C GLN A 524 2.68 9.81 -23.48
N SER A 525 2.43 10.32 -22.27
CA SER A 525 3.45 10.98 -21.44
C SER A 525 4.52 10.00 -20.97
N GLN A 526 4.12 8.81 -20.52
CA GLN A 526 5.04 7.75 -20.05
C GLN A 526 5.98 7.27 -21.17
N LEU A 527 5.47 7.06 -22.38
CA LEU A 527 6.29 6.67 -23.54
C LEU A 527 7.29 7.76 -23.96
N ARG A 528 6.89 9.04 -23.90
CA ARG A 528 7.81 10.17 -24.16
C ARG A 528 8.92 10.24 -23.11
N ALA A 529 8.56 10.20 -21.83
CA ALA A 529 9.53 10.22 -20.73
C ALA A 529 10.55 9.06 -20.87
N LEU A 530 10.08 7.85 -21.18
CA LEU A 530 10.96 6.70 -21.44
C LEU A 530 11.82 6.86 -22.70
N THR A 531 11.32 7.53 -23.75
CA THR A 531 12.11 7.83 -24.95
C THR A 531 13.30 8.75 -24.60
N ASP A 532 13.04 9.84 -23.89
CA ASP A 532 14.04 10.83 -23.49
C ASP A 532 15.05 10.24 -22.50
N GLU A 533 14.59 9.38 -21.58
CA GLU A 533 15.43 8.71 -20.58
C GLU A 533 16.39 7.68 -21.21
N LEU A 534 15.89 6.85 -22.13
CA LEU A 534 16.69 5.80 -22.78
C LEU A 534 17.62 6.35 -23.87
N ALA A 535 17.29 7.49 -24.50
CA ALA A 535 18.11 8.12 -25.53
C ALA A 535 19.55 8.37 -25.08
N GLN A 536 19.76 8.78 -23.83
CA GLN A 536 21.11 9.05 -23.27
C GLN A 536 21.99 7.79 -23.19
N ALA A 537 21.38 6.61 -23.02
CA ALA A 537 22.08 5.34 -22.90
C ALA A 537 22.19 4.55 -24.21
N ARG A 538 21.59 5.04 -25.31
CA ARG A 538 21.44 4.28 -26.57
C ARG A 538 22.77 4.03 -27.28
N ARG A 539 22.85 2.89 -27.97
CA ARG A 539 23.94 2.46 -28.85
C ARG A 539 23.48 2.50 -30.30
N GLU A 540 23.79 3.58 -30.99
CA GLU A 540 23.46 3.78 -32.40
C GLU A 540 24.03 2.65 -33.28
N GLU A 541 25.21 2.15 -32.93
CA GLU A 541 25.92 1.06 -33.61
C GLU A 541 25.25 -0.33 -33.48
N LYS A 542 24.16 -0.44 -32.71
CA LYS A 542 23.41 -1.69 -32.46
C LYS A 542 21.94 -1.66 -32.87
N ARG A 543 21.45 -0.59 -33.53
CA ARG A 543 20.08 -0.58 -34.07
C ARG A 543 19.90 -1.74 -35.07
N THR A 544 18.85 -2.53 -34.92
CA THR A 544 18.48 -3.54 -35.92
C THR A 544 17.69 -2.90 -37.07
N GLN A 545 17.51 -3.64 -38.17
CA GLN A 545 16.69 -3.21 -39.30
C GLN A 545 15.28 -2.76 -38.86
N ASN A 546 14.65 -3.49 -37.93
CA ASN A 546 13.34 -3.12 -37.40
C ASN A 546 13.38 -1.84 -36.55
N ASP A 547 14.45 -1.61 -35.77
CA ASP A 547 14.61 -0.35 -35.01
C ASP A 547 14.78 0.87 -35.95
N ILE A 548 15.40 0.67 -37.12
CA ILE A 548 15.55 1.70 -38.16
C ILE A 548 14.19 1.98 -38.84
N ILE A 549 13.49 0.95 -39.30
CA ILE A 549 12.16 1.08 -39.95
C ILE A 549 11.15 1.73 -39.01
N HIS A 550 11.09 1.28 -37.75
CA HIS A 550 10.20 1.87 -36.75
C HIS A 550 10.53 3.34 -36.48
N SER A 551 11.81 3.68 -36.32
CA SER A 551 12.25 5.08 -36.16
C SER A 551 11.80 5.95 -37.35
N GLU A 552 11.85 5.42 -38.57
CA GLU A 552 11.41 6.14 -39.77
C GLU A 552 9.88 6.29 -39.84
N ASN A 553 9.12 5.26 -39.50
CA ASN A 553 7.66 5.34 -39.42
C ASN A 553 7.21 6.39 -38.39
N VAL A 554 7.81 6.40 -37.20
CA VAL A 554 7.56 7.42 -36.16
C VAL A 554 7.96 8.81 -36.65
N ARG A 555 9.11 8.96 -37.33
CA ARG A 555 9.55 10.24 -37.93
C ARG A 555 8.59 10.77 -38.99
N GLN A 556 7.92 9.89 -39.73
CA GLN A 556 6.87 10.24 -40.70
C GLN A 556 5.46 10.39 -40.07
N GLY A 557 5.33 10.30 -38.74
CA GLY A 557 4.05 10.42 -38.03
C GLY A 557 3.10 9.24 -38.27
N ARG A 558 3.62 8.09 -38.72
CA ARG A 558 2.86 6.86 -38.97
C ARG A 558 2.69 6.05 -37.69
N ASP A 559 1.57 5.33 -37.64
CA ASP A 559 1.29 4.25 -36.69
C ASP A 559 0.54 3.13 -37.42
N LYS A 560 0.22 2.04 -36.71
CA LYS A 560 -0.50 0.88 -37.23
C LYS A 560 -1.81 1.25 -37.94
N TYR A 561 -2.65 2.10 -37.34
CA TYR A 561 -3.97 2.44 -37.89
C TYR A 561 -3.92 3.53 -38.95
N LYS A 562 -3.02 4.52 -38.85
CA LYS A 562 -2.75 5.48 -39.95
C LYS A 562 -2.21 4.75 -41.19
N THR A 563 -1.29 3.80 -41.02
CA THR A 563 -0.76 2.99 -42.12
C THR A 563 -1.84 2.10 -42.72
N LEU A 564 -2.62 1.39 -41.90
CA LEU A 564 -3.76 0.59 -42.37
C LEU A 564 -4.81 1.42 -43.12
N ARG A 565 -5.11 2.65 -42.68
CA ARG A 565 -5.96 3.59 -43.44
C ARG A 565 -5.34 3.93 -44.80
N GLN A 566 -4.06 4.25 -44.85
CA GLN A 566 -3.36 4.68 -46.07
C GLN A 566 -3.35 3.56 -47.13
N ILE A 567 -2.93 2.35 -46.77
CA ILE A 567 -2.80 1.21 -47.72
C ILE A 567 -4.14 0.61 -48.19
N ARG A 568 -5.26 1.07 -47.64
CA ARG A 568 -6.64 0.68 -47.99
C ARG A 568 -7.34 1.72 -48.86
N GLN A 569 -6.68 2.84 -49.16
CA GLN A 569 -7.18 3.85 -50.11
C GLN A 569 -7.27 3.28 -51.54
N GLY A 570 -7.99 3.98 -52.41
CA GLY A 570 -8.28 3.49 -53.75
C GLY A 570 -9.26 2.31 -53.77
N ASN A 571 -9.70 1.94 -54.97
CA ASN A 571 -10.60 0.80 -55.16
C ASN A 571 -9.82 -0.53 -55.15
N THR A 572 -10.51 -1.64 -54.93
CA THR A 572 -9.89 -2.97 -54.82
C THR A 572 -9.14 -3.39 -56.09
N LYS A 573 -9.55 -2.92 -57.30
CA LYS A 573 -8.77 -3.16 -58.52
C LYS A 573 -7.41 -2.46 -58.46
N GLN A 574 -7.38 -1.16 -58.13
CA GLN A 574 -6.14 -0.39 -58.04
C GLN A 574 -5.13 -1.08 -57.12
N ARG A 575 -5.55 -1.51 -55.93
CA ARG A 575 -4.70 -2.22 -54.97
C ARG A 575 -4.21 -3.61 -55.46
N ILE A 576 -4.92 -4.25 -56.39
CA ILE A 576 -4.45 -5.49 -57.05
C ILE A 576 -3.48 -5.17 -58.19
N ASP A 577 -3.73 -4.12 -58.98
CA ASP A 577 -2.83 -3.67 -60.04
C ASP A 577 -1.49 -3.18 -59.43
N GLU A 578 -1.52 -2.51 -58.27
CA GLU A 578 -0.34 -2.14 -57.46
C GLU A 578 0.44 -3.37 -56.95
N PHE A 579 -0.24 -4.43 -56.49
CA PHE A 579 0.41 -5.66 -56.05
C PHE A 579 1.15 -6.40 -57.18
N GLU A 580 0.58 -6.37 -58.39
CA GLU A 580 1.27 -6.89 -59.59
C GLU A 580 2.27 -5.88 -60.17
N ALA A 581 2.33 -4.64 -59.66
CA ALA A 581 3.34 -3.64 -60.01
C ALA A 581 4.65 -3.83 -59.23
N MET A 582 4.59 -4.36 -58.00
CA MET A 582 5.74 -4.83 -57.20
C MET A 582 6.55 -5.92 -57.93
#